data_AF-A0A843BUB0-F1
#
_entry.id   AF-A0A843BUB0-F1
#
_cell.length_a   1.000
_cell.length_b   1.000
_cell.length_c   1.000
_cell.angle_alpha   90.00
_cell.angle_beta   90.00
_cell.angle_gamma   90.00
#
_symmetry.space_group_name_H-M   'P 1'
#
loop_
_entity.id
_entity.type
_entity.pdbx_description
1 polymer ?
#
loop_
_entity_poly.entity_id
_entity_poly.type
_entity_poly.pdbx_seq_one_letter_code
_entity_poly.pdbx_strand_id
1 'polypeptide(L)'
;MTKNLNDFIVRRKDGLKICKICQSIIEDEHDHMMRRHSKYMQYIEKKEEKEEKYMCCYCGLWVKNWRLHVKDQHPEIIADASRRVKPEPEEEEFEFSF
;
A
#
# COMPACT_ATOMS: atom_id res chain seq x y z
N MET A 1 -9.83 -0.43 -2.11
CA MET A 1 -8.51 0.23 -1.98
C MET A 1 -8.25 0.94 -3.30
N THR A 2 -8.08 2.25 -3.27
CA THR A 2 -7.80 3.07 -4.47
C THR A 2 -6.47 2.63 -5.08
N LYS A 3 -6.54 2.00 -6.25
CA LYS A 3 -5.39 1.60 -7.04
C LYS A 3 -4.67 2.87 -7.51
N ASN A 4 -3.65 3.31 -6.79
CA ASN A 4 -2.79 4.40 -7.24
C ASN A 4 -1.92 3.88 -8.39
N LEU A 5 -2.49 3.77 -9.60
CA LEU A 5 -1.69 3.63 -10.82
C LEU A 5 -0.94 4.94 -11.01
N ASN A 6 0.28 5.02 -10.52
CA ASN A 6 1.18 6.18 -10.70
C ASN A 6 1.66 6.35 -12.15
N ASP A 7 0.84 6.01 -13.15
CA ASP A 7 1.22 5.88 -14.56
C ASP A 7 0.80 7.06 -15.44
N PHE A 8 0.37 8.15 -14.81
CA PHE A 8 0.09 9.43 -15.45
C PHE A 8 0.82 10.58 -14.75
N ILE A 9 1.06 11.65 -15.50
CA ILE A 9 1.64 12.91 -15.02
C ILE A 9 0.53 13.94 -15.04
N VAL A 10 0.30 14.61 -13.91
CA VAL A 10 -0.62 15.75 -13.85
C VAL A 10 0.17 17.02 -14.13
N ARG A 11 -0.16 17.73 -15.21
CA ARG A 11 0.39 19.06 -15.49
C ARG A 11 -0.21 20.06 -14.50
N ARG A 12 0.62 20.59 -13.61
CA ARG A 12 0.21 21.57 -12.58
C ARG A 12 -0.43 22.86 -13.14
N LYS A 13 -0.10 23.24 -14.38
CA LYS A 13 -0.62 24.48 -15.00
C LYS A 13 -2.08 24.36 -15.44
N ASP A 14 -2.45 23.21 -16.01
CA ASP A 14 -3.73 23.05 -16.72
C ASP A 14 -4.59 21.93 -16.12
N GLY A 15 -4.10 21.23 -15.08
CA GLY A 15 -4.77 20.07 -14.47
C GLY A 15 -4.82 18.82 -15.35
N LEU A 16 -4.30 18.88 -16.58
CA LEU A 16 -4.36 17.78 -17.54
C LEU A 16 -3.54 16.58 -17.07
N LYS A 17 -4.16 15.40 -17.14
CA LYS A 17 -3.48 14.12 -16.92
C LYS A 17 -2.89 13.64 -18.24
N ILE A 18 -1.63 13.24 -18.23
CA ILE A 18 -0.89 12.77 -19.40
C ILE A 18 -0.39 11.36 -19.12
N CYS A 19 -0.66 10.43 -20.04
CA CYS A 19 -0.15 9.06 -19.94
C CYS A 19 1.37 9.03 -19.99
N LYS A 20 2.03 8.36 -19.03
CA LYS A 20 3.50 8.20 -19.08
C LYS A 20 3.98 7.29 -20.21
N ILE A 21 3.11 6.37 -20.67
CA ILE A 21 3.47 5.35 -21.66
C ILE A 21 3.41 5.91 -23.08
N CYS A 22 2.31 6.58 -23.43
CA CYS A 22 2.07 7.07 -24.79
C CYS A 22 1.95 8.60 -24.91
N GLN A 23 2.15 9.34 -23.81
CA GLN A 23 2.15 10.81 -23.77
C GLN A 23 0.85 11.48 -24.25
N SER A 24 -0.26 10.73 -24.39
CA SER A 24 -1.56 11.31 -24.70
C SER A 24 -2.23 11.90 -23.46
N ILE A 25 -3.08 12.90 -23.68
CA ILE A 25 -3.96 13.46 -22.66
C ILE A 25 -5.00 12.39 -22.28
N ILE A 26 -5.21 12.22 -20.99
CA ILE A 26 -6.12 11.26 -20.37
C ILE A 26 -7.26 12.04 -19.69
N GLU A 27 -8.49 11.65 -19.99
CA GLU A 27 -9.68 12.09 -19.23
C GLU A 27 -10.01 11.06 -18.14
N ASP A 28 -10.13 9.78 -18.52
CA ASP A 28 -10.30 8.64 -17.64
C ASP A 28 -9.08 7.71 -17.72
N GLU A 29 -8.39 7.53 -16.58
CA GLU A 29 -7.18 6.72 -16.45
C GLU A 29 -7.44 5.24 -16.71
N HIS A 30 -8.54 4.72 -16.15
CA HIS A 30 -8.83 3.29 -16.20
C HIS A 30 -9.27 2.88 -17.61
N ASP A 31 -10.13 3.68 -18.25
CA ASP A 31 -10.56 3.43 -19.62
C ASP A 31 -9.39 3.55 -20.60
N HIS A 32 -8.54 4.57 -20.45
CA HIS A 32 -7.35 4.76 -21.29
C HIS A 32 -6.40 3.56 -21.19
N MET A 33 -6.08 3.13 -19.98
CA MET A 33 -5.17 2.01 -19.75
C MET A 33 -5.77 0.68 -20.25
N MET A 34 -7.08 0.45 -20.06
CA MET A 34 -7.74 -0.76 -20.55
C MET A 34 -7.75 -0.83 -22.08
N ARG A 35 -8.04 0.26 -22.78
CA ARG A 35 -8.14 0.25 -24.25
C ARG A 35 -6.80 0.31 -24.95
N ARG A 36 -5.87 1.14 -24.46
CA ARG A 36 -4.60 1.43 -25.14
C ARG A 36 -3.42 0.62 -24.60
N HIS A 37 -3.48 0.21 -23.33
CA HIS A 37 -2.38 -0.42 -22.61
C HIS A 37 -2.81 -1.69 -21.86
N SER A 38 -3.76 -2.45 -22.41
CA SER A 38 -4.30 -3.68 -21.80
C SER A 38 -3.24 -4.69 -21.37
N LYS A 39 -2.21 -4.90 -22.20
CA LYS A 39 -1.09 -5.80 -21.88
C LYS A 39 -0.26 -5.31 -20.69
N TYR A 40 -0.12 -3.99 -20.55
CA TYR A 40 0.60 -3.38 -19.44
C TYR A 40 -0.22 -3.45 -18.14
N MET A 41 -1.54 -3.26 -18.22
CA MET A 41 -2.46 -3.51 -17.10
C MET A 41 -2.35 -4.95 -16.60
N GLN A 42 -2.38 -5.94 -17.50
CA GLN A 42 -2.20 -7.35 -17.13
C GLN A 42 -0.82 -7.62 -16.50
N TYR A 43 0.22 -6.90 -16.93
CA TYR A 43 1.54 -6.99 -16.33
C TYR A 43 1.55 -6.41 -14.91
N ILE A 44 0.94 -5.25 -14.68
CA ILE A 44 0.81 -4.66 -13.35
C ILE A 44 0.03 -5.60 -12.44
N GLU A 45 -1.12 -6.12 -12.87
CA GLU A 45 -1.93 -7.04 -12.07
C GLU A 45 -1.13 -8.31 -11.70
N LYS A 46 -0.41 -8.90 -12.65
CA LYS A 46 0.47 -10.06 -12.39
C LYS A 46 1.68 -9.72 -11.53
N LYS A 47 2.14 -8.47 -11.57
CA LYS A 47 3.25 -7.98 -10.76
C LYS A 47 2.78 -7.73 -9.33
N GLU A 48 1.61 -7.12 -9.12
CA GLU A 48 0.94 -6.99 -7.81
C GLU A 48 0.56 -8.35 -7.20
N GLU A 49 0.26 -9.36 -8.03
CA GLU A 49 0.08 -10.73 -7.51
C GLU A 49 1.38 -11.35 -6.97
N LYS A 50 2.54 -10.88 -7.47
CA LYS A 50 3.88 -11.41 -7.18
C LYS A 50 4.67 -10.58 -6.16
N GLU A 51 4.51 -9.27 -6.15
CA GLU A 51 5.00 -8.29 -5.17
C GLU A 51 3.83 -8.05 -4.20
N GLU A 52 3.80 -8.51 -2.96
CA GLU A 52 4.82 -8.40 -1.93
C GLU A 52 4.73 -9.65 -1.06
N LYS A 53 5.63 -10.62 -1.24
CA LYS A 53 5.80 -11.69 -0.27
C LYS A 53 6.91 -11.26 0.69
N TYR A 54 6.58 -11.12 1.96
CA TYR A 54 7.52 -10.94 3.04
C TYR A 54 7.97 -12.31 3.54
N MET A 55 9.27 -12.50 3.76
CA MET A 55 9.74 -13.70 4.43
C MET A 55 9.45 -13.57 5.93
N CYS A 56 8.71 -14.51 6.51
CA CYS A 56 8.55 -14.59 7.95
C CYS A 56 9.82 -15.19 8.56
N CYS A 57 10.52 -14.44 9.42
CA CYS A 57 11.76 -14.89 10.06
C CYS A 57 11.57 -16.04 11.07
N TYR A 58 10.33 -16.31 11.50
CA TYR A 58 10.03 -17.33 12.51
C TYR A 58 9.76 -18.71 11.91
N CYS A 59 9.17 -18.77 10.72
CA CYS A 59 8.86 -20.03 10.04
C CYS A 59 9.54 -20.17 8.66
N GLY A 60 10.24 -19.15 8.18
CA GLY A 60 10.92 -19.15 6.87
C GLY A 60 9.97 -19.11 5.66
N LEU A 61 8.66 -18.92 5.88
CA LEU A 61 7.67 -18.91 4.81
C LEU A 61 7.54 -17.52 4.17
N TRP A 62 7.36 -17.50 2.85
CA TRP A 62 7.06 -16.30 2.08
C TRP A 62 5.56 -16.00 2.11
N VAL A 63 5.16 -14.90 2.74
CA VAL A 63 3.76 -14.57 3.03
C VAL A 63 3.37 -13.20 2.48
N LYS A 64 2.18 -13.09 1.90
CA LYS A 64 1.71 -11.83 1.28
C LYS A 64 1.45 -10.71 2.28
N ASN A 65 1.03 -11.04 3.50
CA ASN A 65 0.79 -10.07 4.56
C ASN A 65 1.41 -10.58 5.86
N TRP A 66 2.60 -10.07 6.18
CA TRP A 66 3.37 -10.53 7.33
C TRP A 66 2.62 -10.32 8.65
N ARG A 67 1.93 -9.17 8.82
CA ARG A 67 1.18 -8.86 10.05
C ARG A 67 0.04 -9.84 10.29
N LEU A 68 -0.73 -10.15 9.25
CA LEU A 68 -1.82 -11.12 9.34
C LEU A 68 -1.28 -12.53 9.63
N HIS A 69 -0.21 -12.92 8.93
CA HIS A 69 0.45 -14.20 9.16
C HIS A 69 0.97 -14.38 10.59
N VAL A 70 1.65 -13.38 11.15
CA VAL A 70 2.15 -13.43 12.53
C VAL A 70 1.00 -13.50 13.52
N LYS A 71 -0.11 -12.80 13.26
CA LYS A 71 -1.31 -12.86 14.12
C LYS A 71 -1.93 -14.26 14.16
N ASP A 72 -1.99 -14.94 13.02
CA ASP A 72 -2.68 -16.22 12.90
C ASP A 72 -1.78 -17.42 13.24
N GLN A 73 -0.48 -17.33 12.95
CA GLN A 73 0.46 -18.46 13.05
C GLN A 73 1.49 -18.31 14.17
N HIS A 74 1.69 -17.09 14.69
CA HIS A 74 2.65 -16.79 15.75
C HIS A 74 2.07 -15.89 16.85
N PRO A 75 0.90 -16.24 17.44
CA PRO A 75 0.27 -15.42 18.48
C PRO A 75 1.15 -15.23 19.73
N GLU A 76 2.04 -16.18 20.01
CA GLU A 76 3.00 -16.14 21.12
C GLU A 76 3.96 -14.94 21.04
N ILE A 77 4.31 -14.50 19.83
CA ILE A 77 5.23 -13.39 19.60
C ILE A 77 4.54 -12.06 19.92
N ILE A 78 3.27 -11.93 19.54
CA ILE A 78 2.46 -10.76 19.85
C ILE A 78 2.26 -10.65 21.36
N ALA A 79 2.01 -11.77 22.03
CA ALA A 79 1.84 -11.83 23.48
C ALA A 79 3.14 -11.49 24.25
N ASP A 80 4.30 -11.85 23.71
CA ASP A 80 5.58 -11.49 24.33
C ASP A 80 5.97 -10.02 24.07
N ALA A 81 5.65 -9.49 22.89
CA ALA A 81 5.84 -8.08 22.56
C ALA A 81 4.97 -7.17 23.44
N SER A 82 3.70 -7.53 23.67
CA SER A 82 2.79 -6.72 24.51
C SER A 82 3.21 -6.68 25.98
N ARG A 83 3.90 -7.69 26.49
CA ARG A 83 4.48 -7.71 27.85
C ARG A 83 5.67 -6.77 28.02
N ARG A 84 6.38 -6.46 26.92
CA ARG A 84 7.60 -5.63 26.94
C ARG A 84 7.31 -4.14 26.80
N VAL A 85 6.15 -3.77 26.27
CA VAL A 85 5.70 -2.37 26.23
C VAL A 85 5.14 -2.03 27.61
N LYS A 86 5.94 -1.31 28.42
CA LYS A 86 5.39 -0.62 29.59
C LYS A 86 4.37 0.40 29.08
N PRO A 87 3.16 0.49 29.65
CA PRO A 87 2.23 1.56 29.30
C PRO A 87 2.92 2.91 29.52
N GLU A 88 2.87 3.80 28.53
CA GLU A 88 3.30 5.19 28.70
C GLU A 88 2.42 5.82 29.78
N PRO A 89 2.99 6.62 30.71
CA PRO A 89 2.18 7.39 31.64
C PRO A 89 1.33 8.38 30.84
N GLU A 90 0.02 8.41 31.13
CA GLU A 90 -0.95 9.34 30.55
C GLU A 90 -0.44 10.79 30.73
N GLU A 91 -0.21 11.49 29.61
CA GLU A 91 0.10 12.93 29.66
C GLU A 91 -1.13 13.69 30.13
N GLU A 92 -0.96 14.45 31.22
CA GLU A 92 -1.97 15.30 31.87
C GLU A 92 -2.67 16.23 30.87
N GLU A 93 -4.01 16.25 30.91
CA GLU A 93 -4.85 17.21 30.18
C GLU A 93 -4.46 18.65 30.56
N PHE A 94 -3.92 19.40 29.60
CA PHE A 94 -3.66 20.83 29.76
C PHE A 94 -4.99 21.59 29.66
N GLU A 95 -5.60 21.95 30.80
CA GLU A 95 -6.74 22.87 30.85
C GLU A 95 -6.30 24.28 30.38
N PHE A 96 -6.84 24.74 29.26
CA PHE A 96 -6.80 26.15 28.90
C PHE A 96 -7.95 26.88 29.61
N SER A 97 -7.61 27.69 30.62
CA SER A 97 -8.53 28.70 31.17
C SER A 97 -8.58 29.92 30.24
N PHE A 98 -9.79 30.32 29.81
CA PHE A 98 -10.08 31.53 29.03
C PHE A 98 -9.89 32.82 29.82
#